data_AF-A0AAN9VZV1-F1
#
_entry.id   AF-A0AAN9VZV1-F1
#
_cell.length_a   1.000
_cell.length_b   1.000
_cell.length_c   1.000
_cell.angle_alpha   90.00
_cell.angle_beta   90.00
_cell.angle_gamma   90.00
#
_symmetry.space_group_name_H-M   'P 1'
#
loop_
_entity.id
_entity.type
_entity.pdbx_description
1 polymer ?
#
loop_
_entity_poly.entity_id
_entity_poly.type
_entity_poly.pdbx_seq_one_letter_code
_entity_poly.pdbx_strand_id
1 'polypeptide(L)'
;MSSKSVIPVLRSLLSEYRQASSYTKLQESPLVSFILQQYKKYKVTDQQLCKAQEEMNFIAESYLCYLKSQRCYEEKWKMYHAKGERSVRDTADLVGFKLPHDPK
;
A
#
# COMPACT_ATOMS: atom_id res chain seq x y z
N MET A 1 -25.36 6.89 -10.25
CA MET A 1 -24.24 6.27 -9.51
C MET A 1 -22.96 6.90 -10.03
N SER A 2 -22.26 7.66 -9.19
CA SER A 2 -21.08 8.42 -9.62
C SER A 2 -19.94 7.45 -9.92
N SER A 3 -19.51 7.38 -11.18
CA SER A 3 -18.35 6.58 -11.57
C SER A 3 -17.14 7.10 -10.78
N LYS A 4 -16.63 6.29 -9.84
CA LYS A 4 -15.37 6.60 -9.18
C LYS A 4 -14.31 6.70 -10.27
N SER A 5 -13.63 7.84 -10.35
CA SER A 5 -12.64 8.06 -11.39
C SER A 5 -11.54 7.00 -11.28
N VAL A 6 -11.28 6.32 -12.38
CA VAL A 6 -10.30 5.23 -12.56
C VAL A 6 -8.85 5.69 -12.34
N ILE A 7 -8.58 6.95 -12.68
CA ILE A 7 -7.23 7.54 -12.69
C ILE A 7 -6.60 7.67 -11.28
N PRO A 8 -7.28 8.19 -10.23
CA PRO A 8 -6.68 8.28 -8.91
C PRO A 8 -6.36 6.91 -8.31
N VAL A 9 -7.21 5.90 -8.49
CA VAL A 9 -6.95 4.54 -7.99
C VAL A 9 -5.67 3.98 -8.61
N LEU A 10 -5.54 4.10 -9.93
CA LEU A 10 -4.34 3.69 -10.65
C LEU A 10 -3.08 4.45 -10.16
N ARG A 11 -3.16 5.77 -9.95
CA ARG A 11 -2.04 6.57 -9.45
C ARG A 11 -1.62 6.15 -8.05
N SER A 12 -2.58 5.95 -7.16
CA SER A 12 -2.31 5.50 -5.80
C SER A 12 -1.71 4.09 -5.79
N LEU A 13 -2.18 3.19 -6.66
CA LEU A 13 -1.65 1.83 -6.78
C LEU A 13 -0.20 1.84 -7.26
N LEU A 14 0.12 2.66 -8.26
CA LEU A 14 1.50 2.83 -8.73
C LEU A 14 2.40 3.48 -7.68
N SER A 15 1.87 4.41 -6.88
CA SER A 15 2.60 5.02 -5.77
C SER A 15 2.92 4.02 -4.66
N GLU A 16 1.96 3.18 -4.26
CA GLU A 16 2.17 2.13 -3.28
C GLU A 16 3.14 1.07 -3.80
N TYR A 17 3.02 0.67 -5.07
CA TYR A 17 3.98 -0.24 -5.69
C TYR A 17 5.41 0.34 -5.69
N ARG A 18 5.57 1.64 -5.94
CA ARG A 18 6.87 2.31 -5.85
C ARG A 18 7.46 2.24 -4.45
N GLN A 19 6.64 2.34 -3.42
CA GLN A 19 7.12 2.29 -2.03
C GLN A 19 7.42 0.87 -1.58
N ALA A 20 6.65 -0.11 -2.04
CA ALA A 20 6.87 -1.52 -1.75
C ALA A 20 8.06 -2.12 -2.52
N SER A 21 8.37 -1.59 -3.70
CA SER A 21 9.44 -2.11 -4.56
C SER A 21 10.67 -1.20 -4.56
N SER A 22 11.87 -1.76 -4.41
CA SER A 22 13.14 -1.00 -4.49
C SER A 22 13.54 -0.57 -5.91
N TYR A 23 12.63 -0.62 -6.90
CA TYR A 23 12.95 -0.26 -8.28
C TYR A 23 13.09 1.26 -8.43
N THR A 24 14.24 1.70 -8.94
CA THR A 24 14.54 3.11 -9.23
C THR A 24 13.68 3.68 -10.36
N LYS A 25 13.23 2.83 -11.29
CA LYS A 25 12.36 3.19 -12.41
C LYS A 25 11.13 2.30 -12.48
N LEU A 26 9.97 2.90 -12.24
CA LEU A 26 8.68 2.22 -12.30
C LEU A 26 8.35 1.65 -13.69
N GLN A 27 8.92 2.23 -14.75
CA GLN A 27 8.68 1.83 -16.14
C GLN A 27 9.37 0.52 -16.52
N GLU A 28 10.42 0.13 -15.80
CA GLU A 28 11.17 -1.11 -16.05
C GLU A 28 10.48 -2.33 -15.41
N SER A 29 9.48 -2.09 -14.55
CA SER A 29 8.71 -3.17 -13.93
C SER A 29 7.71 -3.78 -14.93
N PRO A 30 7.78 -5.10 -15.21
CA PRO A 30 6.80 -5.78 -16.05
C PRO A 30 5.39 -5.77 -15.44
N LEU A 31 5.27 -5.57 -14.12
CA LEU A 31 3.98 -5.45 -13.46
C LEU A 31 3.27 -4.14 -13.84
N VAL A 32 4.02 -3.04 -13.89
CA VAL A 32 3.48 -1.72 -14.22
C VAL A 32 3.01 -1.68 -15.68
N SER A 33 3.78 -2.25 -16.59
CA SER A 33 3.37 -2.35 -18.00
C SER A 33 2.11 -3.20 -18.16
N PHE A 34 2.01 -4.32 -17.44
CA PHE A 34 0.82 -5.17 -17.42
C PHE A 34 -0.41 -4.40 -16.89
N ILE A 35 -0.29 -3.71 -15.75
CA ILE A 35 -1.40 -2.93 -15.17
C ILE A 35 -1.89 -1.88 -16.17
N LEU A 36 -0.98 -1.13 -16.79
CA LEU A 36 -1.34 -0.12 -17.79
C LEU A 36 -2.04 -0.72 -19.02
N GLN A 37 -1.60 -1.90 -19.49
CA GLN A 37 -2.26 -2.63 -20.58
C GLN A 37 -3.68 -3.06 -20.19
N GLN A 38 -3.89 -3.58 -18.98
CA GLN A 38 -5.22 -3.97 -18.51
C GLN A 38 -6.14 -2.76 -18.43
N TYR A 39 -5.70 -1.66 -17.81
CA TYR A 39 -6.51 -0.44 -17.75
C TYR A 39 -6.84 0.14 -19.13
N LYS A 40 -5.94 0.00 -20.11
CA LYS A 40 -6.21 0.40 -21.50
C LYS A 40 -7.25 -0.51 -22.16
N LYS A 41 -7.21 -1.82 -21.92
CA LYS A 41 -8.17 -2.81 -22.45
C LYS A 41 -9.61 -2.52 -22.03
N TYR A 42 -9.80 -2.07 -20.79
CA TYR A 42 -11.14 -1.82 -20.21
C TYR A 42 -11.57 -0.35 -20.22
N LYS A 43 -10.90 0.52 -20.99
CA LYS A 43 -11.18 1.97 -21.02
C LYS A 43 -12.38 2.36 -21.90
N VAL A 44 -12.66 1.65 -22.99
CA VAL A 44 -13.60 2.12 -24.05
C VAL A 44 -14.33 0.98 -24.75
N THR A 45 -14.95 0.04 -24.03
CA THR A 45 -15.66 -1.06 -24.70
C THR A 45 -17.11 -1.15 -24.19
N ASP A 46 -18.01 -1.50 -25.12
CA ASP A 46 -19.48 -1.38 -25.14
C ASP A 46 -20.27 -1.51 -23.83
N GLN A 47 -21.53 -1.08 -23.81
CA GLN A 47 -22.38 -1.03 -22.61
C GLN A 47 -22.50 -2.34 -21.79
N GLN A 48 -22.21 -3.52 -22.37
CA GLN A 48 -22.06 -4.79 -21.62
C GLN A 48 -20.78 -4.88 -20.76
N LEU A 49 -19.77 -4.06 -21.04
CA LEU A 49 -18.44 -4.00 -20.41
C LEU A 49 -18.27 -2.84 -19.42
N CYS A 50 -19.30 -2.00 -19.20
CA CYS A 50 -19.30 -1.06 -18.07
C CYS A 50 -19.08 -1.80 -16.73
N LYS A 51 -19.65 -2.99 -16.58
CA LYS A 51 -19.38 -3.87 -15.44
C LYS A 51 -17.92 -4.32 -15.37
N ALA A 52 -17.29 -4.63 -16.51
CA ALA A 52 -15.88 -5.02 -16.54
C ALA A 52 -14.95 -3.88 -16.12
N GLN A 53 -15.30 -2.62 -16.42
CA GLN A 53 -14.56 -1.46 -15.94
C GLN A 53 -14.70 -1.29 -14.41
N GLU A 54 -15.90 -1.49 -13.87
CA GLU A 54 -16.15 -1.46 -12.42
C GLU A 54 -15.43 -2.60 -11.70
N GLU A 55 -15.47 -3.81 -12.25
CA GLU A 55 -14.73 -4.98 -11.75
C GLU A 55 -13.23 -4.71 -11.75
N MET A 56 -12.67 -4.11 -12.80
CA MET A 56 -11.26 -3.73 -12.85
C MET A 56 -10.88 -2.68 -11.81
N ASN A 57 -11.75 -1.69 -11.57
CA ASN A 57 -11.53 -0.72 -10.49
C ASN A 57 -11.56 -1.41 -9.13
N PHE A 58 -12.52 -2.31 -8.90
CA PHE A 58 -12.63 -3.07 -7.65
C PHE A 58 -11.40 -3.96 -7.41
N ILE A 59 -10.92 -4.65 -8.44
CA ILE A 59 -9.68 -5.44 -8.38
C ILE A 59 -8.50 -4.55 -8.02
N ALA A 60 -8.38 -3.37 -8.65
CA ALA A 60 -7.29 -2.45 -8.34
C ALA A 60 -7.39 -1.85 -6.93
N GLU A 61 -8.60 -1.50 -6.45
CA GLU A 61 -8.82 -1.07 -5.06
C GLU A 61 -8.41 -2.18 -4.08
N SER A 62 -8.73 -3.44 -4.40
CA SER A 62 -8.37 -4.61 -3.59
C SER A 62 -6.86 -4.79 -3.50
N TYR A 63 -6.13 -4.72 -4.63
CA TYR A 63 -4.67 -4.80 -4.64
C TYR A 63 -4.01 -3.61 -3.95
N LEU A 64 -4.56 -2.40 -4.11
CA LEU A 64 -4.10 -1.23 -3.39
C LEU A 64 -4.25 -1.39 -1.88
N CYS A 65 -5.38 -1.92 -1.43
CA CYS A 65 -5.62 -2.22 -0.01
C CYS A 65 -4.60 -3.24 0.50
N TYR A 66 -4.36 -4.31 -0.27
CA TYR A 66 -3.38 -5.34 0.05
C TYR A 66 -1.97 -4.76 0.23
N LEU A 67 -1.46 -4.00 -0.74
CA LEU A 67 -0.13 -3.39 -0.67
C LEU A 67 0.01 -2.43 0.52
N LYS A 68 -1.01 -1.59 0.76
CA LYS A 68 -1.05 -0.70 1.93
C LYS A 68 -1.02 -1.48 3.23
N SER A 69 -1.81 -2.55 3.32
CA SER A 69 -1.87 -3.39 4.52
C SER A 69 -0.52 -4.05 4.82
N GLN A 70 0.20 -4.46 3.78
CA GLN A 70 1.54 -5.01 3.90
C GLN A 70 2.54 -3.97 4.42
N ARG A 71 2.54 -2.75 3.88
CA ARG A 71 3.40 -1.65 4.39
C ARG A 71 3.12 -1.36 5.86
N CYS A 72 1.84 -1.18 6.21
CA CYS A 72 1.43 -0.95 7.60
C CYS A 72 1.79 -2.13 8.52
N TYR A 73 1.71 -3.36 8.02
CA TYR A 73 2.13 -4.54 8.76
C TYR A 73 3.63 -4.52 9.01
N GLU A 74 4.46 -4.20 8.01
CA GLU A 74 5.91 -4.09 8.18
C GLU A 74 6.31 -2.99 9.17
N GLU A 75 5.63 -1.84 9.13
CA GLU A 75 5.83 -0.75 10.09
C GLU A 75 5.53 -1.21 11.53
N LYS A 76 4.38 -1.87 11.74
CA LYS A 76 4.00 -2.42 13.06
C LYS A 76 4.94 -3.54 13.49
N TRP A 77 5.29 -4.45 12.58
CA TRP A 77 6.23 -5.53 12.84
C TRP A 77 7.59 -4.97 13.27
N LYS A 78 8.09 -3.94 12.59
CA LYS A 78 9.30 -3.21 13.01
C LYS A 78 9.14 -2.56 14.38
N MET A 79 7.99 -1.94 14.62
CA MET A 79 7.71 -1.25 15.87
C MET A 79 7.57 -2.18 17.06
N TYR A 80 7.08 -3.41 16.90
CA TYR A 80 6.74 -4.32 18.00
C TYR A 80 7.62 -5.58 18.08
N HIS A 81 7.97 -6.20 16.94
CA HIS A 81 8.61 -7.52 16.89
C HIS A 81 10.05 -7.55 16.36
N ALA A 82 10.54 -6.51 15.67
CA ALA A 82 11.85 -6.58 14.99
C ALA A 82 13.08 -6.37 15.89
N LYS A 83 12.93 -5.98 17.15
CA LYS A 83 14.06 -5.64 18.05
C LYS A 83 14.48 -6.75 19.03
N GLY A 84 13.88 -7.95 18.99
CA GLY A 84 14.18 -8.99 19.98
C GLY A 84 13.79 -8.56 21.41
N GLU A 85 14.53 -9.00 22.43
CA GLU A 85 14.37 -8.50 23.80
C GLU A 85 14.79 -7.02 23.89
N ARG A 86 13.84 -6.14 24.20
CA ARG A 86 14.11 -4.70 24.38
C ARG A 86 14.81 -4.45 25.71
N SER A 87 15.60 -3.39 25.78
CA SER A 87 16.13 -2.94 27.06
C SER A 87 14.99 -2.47 27.98
N VAL A 88 15.24 -2.50 29.29
CA VAL A 88 14.29 -2.01 30.30
C VAL A 88 13.90 -0.55 30.04
N ARG A 89 14.85 0.25 29.53
CA ARG A 89 14.63 1.66 29.18
C ARG A 89 13.69 1.83 27.98
N ASP A 90 13.98 1.12 26.89
CA ASP A 90 13.12 1.15 25.69
C ASP A 90 11.70 0.67 25.97
N THR A 91 11.56 -0.28 26.90
CA THR A 91 10.25 -0.80 27.33
C THR A 91 9.51 0.22 28.17
N ALA A 92 10.18 0.86 29.14
CA ALA A 92 9.61 1.92 29.98
C ALA A 92 9.11 3.10 29.14
N ASP A 93 9.93 3.58 28.19
CA ASP A 93 9.56 4.68 27.30
C ASP A 93 8.38 4.32 26.39
N LEU A 94 8.29 3.07 25.91
CA LEU A 94 7.18 2.60 25.06
C LEU A 94 5.82 2.63 25.78
N VAL A 95 5.80 2.29 27.07
CA VAL A 95 4.58 2.26 27.89
C VAL A 95 4.31 3.57 28.62
N GLY A 96 5.21 4.56 28.50
CA GLY A 96 5.07 5.89 29.12
C GLY A 96 5.55 5.97 30.58
N PHE A 97 6.42 5.06 31.02
CA PHE A 97 7.08 5.12 32.33
C PHE A 97 8.47 5.76 32.22
N LYS A 98 8.83 6.58 33.23
CA LYS A 98 10.20 7.06 33.41
C LYS A 98 10.97 6.11 34.33
N LEU A 99 12.28 5.98 34.14
CA LEU A 99 13.10 5.21 35.07
C LEU A 99 13.32 6.00 36.37
N PRO A 100 13.56 5.31 37.51
CA PRO A 100 13.81 5.96 38.80
C PRO A 100 15.02 6.91 38.83
N HIS A 101 15.85 6.90 37.79
CA HIS A 101 17.05 7.73 37.65
C HIS A 101 16.92 8.85 36.61
N ASP A 102 15.79 8.95 35.90
CA ASP A 102 15.56 10.06 34.98
C ASP A 102 15.13 11.32 35.76
N PRO A 103 15.58 12.52 35.35
CA PRO A 103 15.17 13.77 35.98
C PRO A 103 13.64 13.95 35.86
N LYS A 104 13.04 14.44 36.96
CA LYS A 104 11.59 14.66 37.08
C LYS A 104 11.06 15.58 35.99
#